data_AF-A0A498NZI4-F1
#
_entry.id   AF-A0A498NZI4-F1
#
_cell.length_a   1.000
_cell.length_b   1.000
_cell.length_c   1.000
_cell.angle_alpha   90.00
_cell.angle_beta   90.00
_cell.angle_gamma   90.00
#
_symmetry.space_group_name_H-M   'P 1'
#
loop_
_entity.id
_entity.type
_entity.pdbx_description
1 polymer ?
#
loop_
_entity_poly.entity_id
_entity_poly.type
_entity_poly.pdbx_seq_one_letter_code
_entity_poly.pdbx_strand_id
1 'polypeptide(L)'
;MMFISGLMLLLQTAACLDRFCRLNQSYPCYAALGHKLNVLIVLNTSEYDMKIQKRINYNKETDPVCRAKNDTIKRKECDLYSNRPEVTVINGTLIINRVIRADSGNYTVFLYHSDGTDTSADLEDLEVNVEGTETLIRLITISCSPKISL
;
A
#
# COMPACT_ATOMS: atom_id res chain seq x y z
N MET A 1 -0.98 34.67 19.59
CA MET A 1 -0.41 33.41 19.08
C MET A 1 -1.47 32.30 19.18
N MET A 2 -2.42 32.22 18.24
CA MET A 2 -3.54 31.24 18.27
C MET A 2 -3.67 30.44 16.96
N PHE A 3 -3.02 30.89 15.88
CA PHE A 3 -3.13 30.27 14.56
C PHE A 3 -2.30 28.98 14.37
N ILE A 4 -1.36 28.70 15.28
CA ILE A 4 -0.47 27.54 15.14
C ILE A 4 -1.17 26.25 15.62
N SER A 5 -2.05 26.35 16.63
CA SER A 5 -2.76 25.19 17.20
C SER A 5 -3.80 24.60 16.24
N GLY A 6 -4.57 25.44 15.55
CA GLY A 6 -5.57 24.98 14.57
C GLY A 6 -4.95 24.28 13.36
N LEU A 7 -3.81 24.78 12.87
CA LEU A 7 -3.09 24.16 11.74
C LEU A 7 -2.52 22.78 12.13
N MET A 8 -1.96 22.65 13.34
CA MET A 8 -1.47 21.35 13.83
C MET A 8 -2.59 20.32 13.95
N LEU A 9 -3.79 20.73 14.39
CA LEU A 9 -4.94 19.83 14.50
C LEU A 9 -5.41 19.34 13.13
N LEU A 10 -5.45 20.22 12.12
CA LEU A 10 -5.80 19.87 10.73
C LEU A 10 -4.75 18.97 10.06
N LEU A 11 -3.46 19.19 10.34
CA LEU A 11 -2.38 18.33 9.84
C LEU A 11 -2.43 16.93 10.50
N GLN A 12 -2.75 16.86 11.79
CA GLN A 12 -2.83 15.61 12.53
C GLN A 12 -4.00 14.73 12.07
N THR A 13 -5.15 15.33 11.73
CA THR A 13 -6.29 14.58 11.16
C THR A 13 -5.98 14.08 9.74
N ALA A 14 -5.29 14.87 8.92
CA ALA A 14 -4.89 14.45 7.57
C ALA A 14 -3.88 13.29 7.59
N ALA A 15 -2.87 13.35 8.46
CA ALA A 15 -1.88 12.27 8.61
C ALA A 15 -2.50 10.97 9.16
N CYS A 16 -3.60 11.06 9.88
CA CYS A 16 -4.30 9.91 10.45
C CYS A 16 -5.26 9.22 9.47
N LEU A 17 -5.56 9.86 8.33
CA LEU A 17 -6.39 9.30 7.27
C LEU A 17 -5.61 8.37 6.33
N ASP A 18 -4.31 8.65 6.16
CA ASP A 18 -3.44 7.83 5.34
C ASP A 18 -3.14 6.51 6.07
N ARG A 19 -3.60 5.40 5.49
CA ARG A 19 -3.29 4.07 6.02
C ARG A 19 -1.93 3.64 5.52
N PHE A 20 -1.07 3.20 6.44
CA PHE A 20 0.23 2.61 6.13
C PHE A 20 0.25 1.14 6.52
N CYS A 21 0.65 0.30 5.58
CA CYS A 21 0.92 -1.11 5.79
C CYS A 21 2.34 -1.39 5.35
N ARG A 22 2.98 -2.38 5.98
CA ARG A 22 4.29 -2.87 5.59
C ARG A 22 4.09 -4.26 5.02
N LEU A 23 4.72 -4.55 3.89
CA LEU A 23 4.93 -5.94 3.55
C LEU A 23 5.72 -6.63 4.67
N ASN A 24 5.63 -7.97 4.77
CA ASN A 24 6.20 -8.79 5.84
C ASN A 24 5.63 -8.59 7.26
N GLN A 25 4.63 -7.72 7.44
CA GLN A 25 3.97 -7.58 8.74
C GLN A 25 3.21 -8.86 9.13
N SER A 26 3.18 -9.17 10.42
CA SER A 26 2.59 -10.42 10.95
C SER A 26 1.07 -10.44 11.04
N TYR A 27 0.39 -9.35 10.69
CA TYR A 27 -1.05 -9.18 10.83
C TYR A 27 -1.68 -8.61 9.55
N PRO A 28 -2.97 -8.87 9.27
CA PRO A 28 -3.62 -8.32 8.07
C PRO A 28 -3.63 -6.78 8.05
N CYS A 29 -3.48 -6.22 6.86
CA CYS A 29 -3.60 -4.80 6.58
C CYS A 29 -5.05 -4.43 6.28
N TYR A 30 -5.66 -3.64 7.15
CA TYR A 30 -7.02 -3.12 6.93
C TYR A 30 -6.97 -1.78 6.21
N ALA A 31 -7.78 -1.63 5.16
CA ALA A 31 -7.93 -0.41 4.37
C ALA A 31 -9.41 -0.01 4.26
N ALA A 32 -9.71 1.29 4.29
CA ALA A 32 -11.08 1.78 4.10
C ALA A 32 -11.37 2.04 2.62
N LEU A 33 -12.58 1.64 2.20
CA LEU A 33 -13.09 1.94 0.86
C LEU A 33 -13.04 3.44 0.55
N GLY A 34 -12.43 3.82 -0.57
CA GLY A 34 -12.32 5.21 -1.03
C GLY A 34 -11.20 6.02 -0.37
N HIS A 35 -10.53 5.50 0.65
CA HIS A 35 -9.40 6.17 1.32
C HIS A 35 -8.06 5.79 0.67
N LYS A 36 -7.00 6.50 1.07
CA LYS A 36 -5.64 6.28 0.61
C LYS A 36 -4.97 5.16 1.42
N LEU A 37 -4.35 4.23 0.70
CA LEU A 37 -3.51 3.17 1.25
C LEU A 37 -2.09 3.29 0.73
N ASN A 38 -1.12 3.21 1.63
CA ASN A 38 0.30 3.16 1.34
C ASN A 38 0.83 1.80 1.82
N VAL A 39 1.34 0.98 0.90
CA VAL A 39 2.00 -0.28 1.20
C VAL A 39 3.51 -0.08 1.02
N LEU A 40 4.24 -0.14 2.13
CA LEU A 40 5.69 0.00 2.22
C LEU A 40 6.32 -1.36 1.89
N ILE A 41 7.13 -1.41 0.82
CA ILE A 41 7.68 -2.65 0.27
C ILE A 41 9.17 -2.85 0.61
N VAL A 42 9.84 -1.83 1.19
CA VAL A 42 11.26 -1.86 1.62
C VAL A 42 12.24 -2.03 0.43
N LEU A 43 13.53 -1.66 0.50
CA LEU A 43 14.11 -0.32 0.32
C LEU A 43 15.06 -0.37 -0.90
N ASN A 44 15.30 0.77 -1.56
CA ASN A 44 16.17 0.99 -2.74
C ASN A 44 15.67 0.45 -4.10
N THR A 45 14.75 1.18 -4.72
CA THR A 45 14.19 0.90 -6.06
C THR A 45 15.13 1.13 -7.23
N SER A 46 16.34 1.63 -6.97
CA SER A 46 17.41 1.68 -7.98
C SER A 46 18.20 0.38 -8.07
N GLU A 47 18.17 -0.43 -7.01
CA GLU A 47 18.88 -1.70 -6.92
C GLU A 47 17.98 -2.88 -7.31
N TYR A 48 16.68 -2.80 -7.03
CA TYR A 48 15.74 -3.91 -7.27
C TYR A 48 14.64 -3.59 -8.28
N ASP A 49 14.41 -4.52 -9.20
CA ASP A 49 13.18 -4.66 -9.97
C ASP A 49 12.14 -5.40 -9.12
N MET A 50 10.89 -4.95 -9.17
CA MET A 50 9.81 -5.47 -8.35
C MET A 50 8.75 -6.16 -9.20
N LYS A 51 8.26 -7.31 -8.74
CA LYS A 51 7.04 -7.93 -9.24
C LYS A 51 6.06 -8.09 -8.08
N ILE A 52 4.95 -7.37 -8.14
CA ILE A 52 3.82 -7.49 -7.24
C ILE A 52 2.86 -8.51 -7.86
N GLN A 53 2.54 -9.57 -7.15
CA GLN A 53 1.59 -10.59 -7.59
C GLN A 53 0.46 -10.68 -6.58
N LYS A 54 -0.78 -10.53 -7.06
CA LYS A 54 -1.95 -10.71 -6.20
C LYS A 54 -2.50 -12.12 -6.39
N ARG A 55 -2.55 -12.88 -5.31
CA ARG A 55 -3.14 -14.21 -5.31
C ARG A 55 -4.66 -14.12 -5.40
N ILE A 56 -5.21 -14.57 -6.51
CA ILE A 56 -6.66 -14.67 -6.72
C ILE A 56 -7.08 -16.14 -6.72
N ASN A 57 -6.23 -17.03 -7.24
CA ASN A 57 -6.51 -18.46 -7.34
C ASN A 57 -5.48 -19.32 -6.59
N TYR A 58 -5.66 -20.64 -6.61
CA TYR A 58 -4.63 -21.58 -6.12
C TYR A 58 -3.43 -21.68 -7.06
N ASN A 59 -3.60 -21.37 -8.36
CA ASN A 59 -2.53 -21.41 -9.35
C ASN A 59 -1.84 -20.04 -9.49
N LYS A 60 -0.57 -19.98 -9.04
CA LYS A 60 0.27 -18.77 -9.09
C LYS A 60 0.63 -18.31 -10.50
N GLU A 61 0.51 -19.16 -11.52
CA GLU A 61 0.90 -18.80 -12.90
C GLU A 61 -0.11 -17.86 -13.57
N THR A 62 -1.37 -17.91 -13.15
CA THR A 62 -2.46 -17.09 -13.70
C THR A 62 -2.80 -15.88 -12.84
N ASP A 63 -2.15 -15.75 -11.69
CA ASP A 63 -2.39 -14.66 -10.76
C ASP A 63 -1.91 -13.34 -11.38
N PRO A 64 -2.73 -12.27 -11.35
CA PRO A 64 -2.37 -11.00 -11.97
C PRO A 64 -1.12 -10.39 -11.33
N VAL A 65 -0.30 -9.79 -12.19
CA VAL A 65 1.01 -9.25 -11.82
C VAL A 65 1.10 -7.78 -12.15
N CYS A 66 1.95 -7.06 -11.42
CA CYS A 66 2.42 -5.72 -11.77
C CYS A 66 3.91 -5.63 -11.55
N ARG A 67 4.65 -5.28 -12.61
CA ARG A 67 6.08 -5.01 -12.50
C ARG A 67 6.34 -3.52 -12.28
N ALA A 68 7.29 -3.21 -11.40
CA ALA A 68 7.76 -1.86 -11.17
C ALA A 68 9.30 -1.84 -11.21
N LYS A 69 9.86 -0.76 -11.76
CA LYS A 69 11.30 -0.51 -11.84
C LYS A 69 11.56 0.99 -11.74
N ASN A 70 12.58 1.42 -11.01
CA ASN A 70 12.92 2.83 -10.81
C ASN A 70 11.68 3.65 -10.42
N ASP A 71 10.95 3.19 -9.40
CA ASP A 71 9.72 3.83 -8.90
C ASP A 71 8.63 4.05 -9.95
N THR A 72 8.60 3.21 -10.99
CA THR A 72 7.62 3.34 -12.05
C THR A 72 6.97 1.99 -12.32
N ILE A 73 5.65 1.92 -12.18
CA ILE A 73 4.84 0.78 -12.63
C ILE A 73 4.95 0.67 -14.15
N LYS A 74 5.37 -0.49 -14.64
CA LYS A 74 5.35 -0.84 -16.06
C LYS A 74 3.90 -1.16 -16.44
N ARG A 75 3.13 -0.14 -16.83
CA ARG A 75 1.68 -0.29 -17.10
C ARG A 75 1.33 -1.37 -18.13
N LYS A 76 2.22 -1.65 -19.10
CA LYS A 76 2.03 -2.73 -20.09
C LYS A 76 2.22 -4.14 -19.49
N GLU A 77 2.82 -4.22 -18.30
CA GLU A 77 3.13 -5.44 -17.56
C GLU A 77 2.45 -5.39 -16.17
N CYS A 78 1.26 -4.79 -16.12
CA CYS A 78 0.50 -4.59 -14.89
C CYS A 78 -1.00 -4.83 -15.10
N ASP A 79 -1.44 -6.04 -14.73
CA ASP A 79 -2.83 -6.46 -14.83
C ASP A 79 -3.69 -5.87 -13.71
N LEU A 80 -3.13 -5.70 -12.51
CA LEU A 80 -3.88 -5.24 -11.32
C LEU A 80 -4.41 -3.82 -11.46
N TYR A 81 -3.65 -2.95 -12.12
CA TYR A 81 -3.89 -1.51 -12.13
C TYR A 81 -3.90 -0.88 -13.53
N SER A 82 -4.02 -1.70 -14.58
CA SER A 82 -4.00 -1.27 -15.99
C SER A 82 -4.91 -0.07 -16.31
N ASN A 83 -6.07 0.03 -15.64
CA ASN A 83 -7.05 1.10 -15.82
C ASN A 83 -7.22 2.01 -14.59
N ARG A 84 -6.24 2.06 -13.69
CA ARG A 84 -6.33 2.80 -12.42
C ARG A 84 -5.22 3.85 -12.31
N PRO A 85 -5.42 5.08 -12.83
CA PRO A 85 -4.42 6.14 -12.76
C PRO A 85 -4.11 6.61 -11.33
N GLU A 86 -4.99 6.32 -10.38
CA GLU A 86 -4.84 6.64 -8.96
C GLU A 86 -3.84 5.73 -8.21
N VAL A 87 -3.28 4.71 -8.88
CA VAL A 87 -2.30 3.77 -8.33
C VAL A 87 -0.91 4.06 -8.89
N THR A 88 0.06 4.19 -7.99
CA THR A 88 1.46 4.52 -8.32
C THR A 88 2.42 3.78 -7.41
N VAL A 89 3.68 3.62 -7.83
CA VAL A 89 4.79 3.27 -6.94
C VAL A 89 5.67 4.50 -6.81
N ILE A 90 6.08 4.88 -5.60
CA ILE A 90 7.00 5.98 -5.35
C ILE A 90 7.93 5.56 -4.21
N ASN A 91 9.24 5.67 -4.39
CA ASN A 91 10.28 5.29 -3.42
C ASN A 91 10.02 3.92 -2.77
N GLY A 92 9.69 2.91 -3.58
CA GLY A 92 9.41 1.55 -3.09
C GLY A 92 8.12 1.45 -2.25
N THR A 93 7.19 2.39 -2.41
CA THR A 93 5.87 2.36 -1.78
C THR A 93 4.80 2.24 -2.84
N LEU A 94 3.95 1.22 -2.77
CA LEU A 94 2.72 1.14 -3.56
C LEU A 94 1.68 2.05 -2.92
N ILE A 95 1.22 3.04 -3.67
CA ILE A 95 0.24 4.03 -3.23
C ILE A 95 -1.04 3.83 -4.04
N ILE A 96 -2.14 3.55 -3.34
CA ILE A 96 -3.50 3.47 -3.90
C ILE A 96 -4.28 4.64 -3.32
N ASN A 97 -4.46 5.72 -4.11
CA ASN A 97 -5.11 6.93 -3.60
C ASN A 97 -6.61 6.77 -3.34
N ARG A 98 -7.27 5.83 -4.01
CA ARG A 98 -8.67 5.47 -3.77
C ARG A 98 -8.82 3.96 -3.80
N VAL A 99 -8.85 3.36 -2.62
CA VAL A 99 -9.04 1.92 -2.43
C VAL A 99 -10.44 1.49 -2.89
N ILE A 100 -10.52 0.38 -3.61
CA ILE A 100 -11.79 -0.29 -3.98
C ILE A 100 -11.85 -1.68 -3.35
N ARG A 101 -13.03 -2.30 -3.27
CA ARG A 101 -13.16 -3.67 -2.71
C ARG A 101 -12.28 -4.71 -3.42
N ALA A 102 -12.03 -4.52 -4.72
CA ALA A 102 -11.15 -5.39 -5.48
C ALA A 102 -9.67 -5.26 -5.09
N ASP A 103 -9.28 -4.31 -4.24
CA ASP A 103 -7.92 -4.22 -3.67
C ASP A 103 -7.70 -5.22 -2.52
N SER A 104 -8.75 -5.85 -1.98
CA SER A 104 -8.58 -6.92 -0.99
C SER A 104 -7.88 -8.14 -1.59
N GLY A 105 -7.02 -8.80 -0.81
CA GLY A 105 -6.42 -10.08 -1.18
C GLY A 105 -5.02 -10.26 -0.59
N ASN A 106 -4.41 -11.40 -0.94
CA ASN A 106 -3.05 -11.71 -0.55
C ASN A 106 -2.08 -11.28 -1.65
N TYR A 107 -1.13 -10.43 -1.28
CA TYR A 107 -0.09 -9.93 -2.16
C TYR A 107 1.21 -10.61 -1.81
N THR A 108 1.92 -11.07 -2.82
CA THR A 108 3.31 -11.52 -2.72
C THR A 108 4.15 -10.57 -3.57
N VAL A 109 5.22 -10.04 -2.99
CA VAL A 109 6.20 -9.25 -3.74
C VAL A 109 7.48 -10.05 -3.90
N PHE A 110 8.00 -10.02 -5.12
CA PHE A 110 9.28 -10.57 -5.49
C PHE A 110 10.20 -9.40 -5.84
N LEU A 111 11.38 -9.39 -5.23
CA LEU A 111 12.47 -8.50 -5.61
C LEU A 111 13.45 -9.24 -6.52
N TYR A 112 14.12 -8.51 -7.41
CA TYR A 112 15.15 -9.03 -8.29
C TYR A 112 16.23 -7.97 -8.44
N HIS A 113 17.51 -8.31 -8.30
CA HIS A 113 18.57 -7.35 -8.55
C HIS A 113 18.51 -6.83 -10.00
N SER A 114 18.56 -5.50 -10.14
CA SER A 114 18.42 -4.80 -11.42
C SER A 114 19.59 -5.04 -12.38
N ASP A 115 20.74 -5.48 -11.85
CA ASP A 115 21.94 -5.81 -12.61
C ASP A 115 21.98 -7.27 -13.10
N GLY A 116 20.98 -8.07 -12.73
CA GLY A 116 20.83 -9.47 -13.15
C GLY A 116 21.82 -10.43 -12.52
N THR A 117 22.60 -10.00 -11.53
CA THR A 117 23.72 -10.79 -10.98
C THR A 117 23.31 -11.85 -9.97
N ASP A 118 22.15 -11.70 -9.32
CA ASP A 118 21.53 -12.74 -8.50
C ASP A 118 20.00 -12.54 -8.46
N THR A 119 19.23 -13.59 -8.71
CA THR A 119 17.76 -13.55 -8.54
C THR A 119 17.43 -13.66 -7.05
N SER A 120 17.72 -12.61 -6.29
CA SER A 120 17.37 -12.52 -4.86
C SER A 120 15.85 -12.47 -4.70
N ALA A 121 15.21 -13.63 -4.71
CA ALA A 121 13.76 -13.74 -4.49
C ALA A 121 13.43 -13.50 -3.01
N ASP A 122 13.59 -12.26 -2.56
CA ASP A 122 13.00 -11.79 -1.32
C ASP A 122 11.49 -11.77 -1.54
N LEU A 123 10.85 -12.72 -0.86
CA LEU A 123 9.41 -12.96 -0.90
C LEU A 123 8.80 -12.31 0.32
N GLU A 124 7.99 -11.28 0.09
CA GLU A 124 7.22 -10.67 1.15
C GLU A 124 5.73 -10.81 0.89
N ASP A 125 5.01 -11.34 1.88
CA ASP A 125 3.57 -11.52 1.82
C ASP A 125 2.83 -10.44 2.63
N LEU A 126 1.65 -10.05 2.14
CA LEU A 126 0.72 -9.15 2.82
C LEU A 126 -0.72 -9.51 2.50
N GLU A 127 -1.52 -9.77 3.55
CA GLU A 127 -2.97 -9.83 3.44
C GLU A 127 -3.55 -8.41 3.55
N VAL A 128 -4.33 -7.97 2.56
CA VAL A 128 -5.07 -6.70 2.57
C VAL A 128 -6.56 -6.97 2.64
N ASN A 129 -7.21 -6.38 3.64
CA ASN A 129 -8.64 -6.46 3.88
C ASN A 129 -9.27 -5.06 3.72
N VAL A 130 -10.05 -4.87 2.66
CA VAL A 130 -10.80 -3.64 2.43
C VAL A 130 -12.15 -3.72 3.14
N GLU A 131 -12.36 -2.79 4.07
CA GLU A 131 -13.61 -2.67 4.83
C GLU A 131 -14.43 -1.46 4.38
N GLY A 132 -15.73 -1.51 4.69
CA GLY A 132 -16.63 -0.38 4.48
C GLY A 132 -16.25 0.81 5.36
N THR A 133 -16.55 2.01 4.86
CA THR A 133 -16.31 3.28 5.57
C THR A 133 -17.01 3.32 6.94
N GLU A 134 -18.18 2.72 7.09
CA GLU A 134 -18.96 2.70 8.34
C GLU A 134 -18.21 2.06 9.54
N THR A 135 -17.47 0.96 9.33
CA THR A 135 -16.71 0.30 10.40
C THR A 135 -15.37 0.98 10.69
N LEU A 136 -14.69 1.50 9.67
CA LEU A 136 -13.39 2.16 9.85
C LEU A 136 -13.49 3.60 10.38
N ILE A 137 -14.56 4.35 10.05
CA ILE A 137 -14.79 5.69 10.62
C ILE A 137 -14.80 5.62 12.15
N ARG A 138 -15.39 4.56 12.74
CA ARG A 138 -15.44 4.36 14.19
C ARG A 138 -14.08 4.05 14.81
N LEU A 139 -13.20 3.34 14.10
CA LEU A 139 -11.82 3.07 14.56
C LEU A 139 -10.90 4.29 14.39
N ILE A 140 -10.99 4.99 13.26
CA ILE A 140 -10.24 6.22 12.96
C ILE A 140 -10.60 7.32 13.97
N THR A 141 -11.89 7.52 14.29
CA THR A 141 -12.27 8.48 15.34
C THR A 141 -11.64 8.16 16.70
N ILE A 142 -11.51 6.88 17.07
CA ILE A 142 -10.91 6.47 18.34
C ILE A 142 -9.38 6.64 18.31
N SER A 143 -8.70 6.23 17.23
CA SER A 143 -7.23 6.30 17.14
C SER A 143 -6.68 7.69 16.84
N CYS A 144 -7.49 8.56 16.22
CA CYS A 144 -7.12 9.91 15.80
C CYS A 144 -7.71 11.01 16.70
N SER A 145 -8.41 10.65 17.78
CA SER A 145 -8.81 11.62 18.80
C SER A 145 -7.55 12.17 19.48
N PRO A 146 -7.39 13.50 19.63
CA PRO A 146 -6.34 14.03 20.49
C PRO A 146 -6.57 13.45 21.89
N LYS A 147 -5.59 12.72 22.42
CA LYS A 147 -5.56 12.45 23.86
C LYS A 147 -5.44 13.80 24.54
N ILE A 148 -6.54 14.32 25.04
CA ILE A 148 -6.53 15.42 26.00
C ILE A 148 -5.91 14.82 27.27
N SER A 149 -4.60 14.97 27.41
CA SER A 149 -3.93 14.84 28.70
C SER A 149 -4.43 16.00 29.56
N LEU A 150 -5.33 15.69 30.50
CA LEU A 150 -5.72 16.57 31.61
C LEU A 150 -4.52 16.86 32.51
#